data_AF-A0A661XPW1-F1
#
_entry.id   AF-A0A661XPW1-F1
#
_cell.length_a   1.000
_cell.length_b   1.000
_cell.length_c   1.000
_cell.angle_alpha   90.00
_cell.angle_beta   90.00
_cell.angle_gamma   90.00
#
_symmetry.space_group_name_H-M   'P 1'
#
loop_
_entity.id
_entity.type
_entity.pdbx_description
1 polymer ?
#
loop_
_entity_poly.entity_id
_entity_poly.type
_entity_poly.pdbx_seq_one_letter_code
_entity_poly.pdbx_strand_id
1 'polypeptide(L)' 'MAEDKKIIFSMFRVSKVTPQGKQIIKNINLSFFYGAKIGIIGLNGSGKSTLIKIIAG' A
#
# COMPACT_ATOMS: atom_id res chain seq x y z
N MET A 1 -15.60 -21.05 8.19
CA MET A 1 -15.81 -19.66 8.70
C MET A 1 -14.58 -19.08 9.40
N ALA A 2 -13.36 -19.56 9.09
CA ALA A 2 -12.10 -19.09 9.71
C ALA A 2 -11.07 -18.55 8.68
N GLU A 3 -11.38 -18.62 7.38
CA GLU A 3 -10.49 -18.20 6.29
C GLU A 3 -10.32 -16.66 6.22
N ASP A 4 -11.34 -15.90 6.64
CA ASP A 4 -11.37 -14.43 6.53
C ASP A 4 -10.39 -13.69 7.46
N LYS A 5 -9.73 -14.41 8.40
CA LYS A 5 -8.72 -13.84 9.30
C LYS A 5 -7.29 -14.08 8.83
N LYS A 6 -7.08 -14.75 7.69
CA LYS A 6 -5.75 -15.01 7.15
C LYS A 6 -5.21 -13.75 6.48
N ILE A 7 -4.08 -13.23 6.96
CA ILE A 7 -3.34 -12.17 6.26
C ILE A 7 -2.69 -12.80 5.02
N ILE A 8 -2.98 -12.26 3.84
CA ILE A 8 -2.46 -12.75 2.56
C ILE A 8 -1.40 -11.84 1.95
N PHE A 9 -1.31 -10.61 2.45
CA PHE A 9 -0.39 -9.60 1.99
C PHE A 9 0.03 -8.74 3.16
N SER A 10 1.33 -8.43 3.26
CA SER A 10 1.84 -7.50 4.26
C SER A 10 3.04 -6.74 3.71
N MET A 11 3.09 -5.45 4.05
CA MET A 11 4.18 -4.52 3.78
C MET A 11 4.54 -3.83 5.10
N PHE A 12 5.83 -3.75 5.39
CA PHE A 12 6.34 -3.11 6.59
C PHE A 12 7.33 -1.99 6.23
N ARG A 13 7.11 -0.80 6.81
CA ARG A 13 7.92 0.41 6.68
C ARG A 13 8.28 0.77 5.24
N VAL A 14 7.29 0.64 4.35
CA VAL A 14 7.51 0.95 2.95
C VAL A 14 7.63 2.45 2.75
N SER A 15 8.68 2.84 2.03
CA SER A 15 8.97 4.20 1.62
C SER A 15 9.29 4.24 0.14
N LYS A 16 8.92 5.34 -0.52
CA LYS A 16 9.28 5.59 -1.92
C LYS A 16 9.73 7.03 -2.10
N VAL A 17 10.93 7.17 -2.64
CA VAL A 17 11.52 8.45 -3.03
C VAL A 17 11.71 8.42 -4.55
N THR A 18 11.43 9.52 -5.23
CA THR A 18 11.70 9.66 -6.67
C THR A 18 13.20 9.87 -6.92
N PRO A 19 13.69 9.69 -8.17
CA PRO A 19 15.09 10.03 -8.50
C PRO A 19 15.47 11.48 -8.16
N GLN A 20 14.50 12.40 -8.16
CA GLN A 20 14.68 13.81 -7.80
C GLN A 20 14.62 14.07 -6.28
N GLY A 21 14.61 13.02 -5.45
CA GLY A 21 14.60 13.16 -3.99
C GLY A 21 13.24 13.43 -3.36
N LYS A 22 12.14 13.48 -4.15
CA LYS A 22 10.80 13.71 -3.60
C LYS A 22 10.29 12.46 -2.88
N GLN A 23 9.97 12.58 -1.60
CA GLN A 23 9.31 11.49 -0.85
C GLN A 23 7.81 11.42 -1.23
N ILE A 24 7.40 10.28 -1.79
CA ILE A 24 6.01 10.01 -2.19
C ILE A 24 5.29 9.17 -1.15
N ILE A 25 5.96 8.15 -0.61
CA ILE A 25 5.45 7.27 0.44
C ILE A 25 6.45 7.32 1.60
N LYS A 26 5.95 7.44 2.84
CA LYS A 26 6.77 7.58 4.05
C LYS A 26 6.38 6.55 5.09
N ASN A 27 7.19 5.50 5.20
CA ASN A 27 7.16 4.47 6.25
C ASN A 27 5.76 3.92 6.54
N ILE A 28 5.04 3.53 5.50
CA ILE A 28 3.70 2.96 5.66
C ILE A 28 3.79 1.47 6.01
N ASN A 29 2.82 1.00 6.80
CA ASN A 29 2.55 -0.41 7.04
C ASN A 29 1.17 -0.75 6.50
N LEU A 30 1.03 -1.88 5.81
CA LEU A 30 -0.21 -2.28 5.18
C LEU A 30 -0.33 -3.80 5.22
N SER A 31 -1.48 -4.32 5.65
CA SER A 31 -1.75 -5.76 5.66
C SER A 31 -3.19 -6.02 5.26
N PHE A 32 -3.43 -7.06 4.46
CA PHE A 32 -4.76 -7.38 3.96
C PHE A 32 -5.15 -8.81 4.31
N PHE A 33 -6.40 -8.97 4.75
CA PHE A 33 -7.02 -10.28 4.92
C PHE A 33 -7.48 -10.87 3.60
N TYR A 34 -7.60 -12.19 3.55
CA TYR A 34 -8.21 -12.88 2.43
C TYR A 34 -9.64 -12.36 2.17
N GLY A 35 -9.95 -12.09 0.91
CA GLY A 35 -11.27 -11.56 0.49
C GLY A 35 -11.48 -10.05 0.73
N ALA A 36 -10.51 -9.32 1.27
CA ALA A 36 -10.64 -7.88 1.50
C ALA A 36 -10.82 -7.09 0.19
N LYS A 37 -11.76 -6.13 0.19
CA LYS A 37 -11.95 -5.13 -0.88
C LYS A 37 -11.52 -3.77 -0.38
N ILE A 38 -10.61 -3.12 -1.08
CA ILE A 38 -9.86 -1.97 -0.55
C ILE A 38 -9.92 -0.81 -1.52
N GLY A 39 -10.45 0.32 -1.05
CA GLY A 39 -10.42 1.60 -1.75
C GLY A 39 -9.29 2.49 -1.24
N ILE A 40 -8.55 3.13 -2.15
CA ILE A 40 -7.51 4.10 -1.81
C ILE A 40 -8.00 5.49 -2.21
N ILE A 41 -8.10 6.40 -1.23
CA ILE A 41 -8.59 7.78 -1.42
C ILE A 41 -7.52 8.81 -1.05
N GLY A 42 -7.67 10.04 -1.57
CA GLY A 42 -6.76 11.15 -1.30
C GLY A 42 -6.62 12.10 -2.49
N LEU A 43 -6.01 13.26 -2.25
CA LEU A 43 -5.81 14.30 -3.27
C LEU A 43 -4.97 13.82 -4.46
N ASN A 44 -5.05 14.54 -5.58
CA ASN A 44 -4.18 14.28 -6.73
C ASN A 44 -2.71 14.49 -6.33
N GLY A 45 -1.86 13.54 -6.72
CA GLY A 45 -0.44 13.54 -6.33
C GLY A 45 -0.13 12.97 -4.95
N SER A 46 -1.11 12.50 -4.17
CA SER A 46 -0.88 11.91 -2.82
C SER A 46 -0.17 10.56 -2.80
N GLY A 47 0.19 10.00 -3.96
CA GLY A 47 0.90 8.72 -4.06
C GLY A 47 0.01 7.47 -4.20
N LYS A 48 -1.31 7.61 -4.44
CA LYS A 48 -2.24 6.47 -4.61
C LYS A 48 -1.78 5.48 -5.68
N SER A 49 -1.56 5.96 -6.91
CA SER A 49 -1.09 5.10 -8.02
C SER A 49 0.31 4.55 -7.75
N THR A 50 1.16 5.29 -7.02
CA THR A 50 2.48 4.80 -6.59
C THR A 50 2.34 3.65 -5.60
N LEU A 51 1.42 3.75 -4.63
CA LEU A 51 1.12 2.67 -3.69
C LEU A 51 0.60 1.42 -4.42
N ILE A 52 -0.33 1.59 -5.36
CA ILE A 52 -0.84 0.47 -6.17
C ILE A 52 0.29 -0.21 -6.95
N LYS A 53 1.19 0.56 -7.59
CA LYS A 53 2.36 0.00 -8.27
C LYS A 53 3.25 -0.81 -7.33
N ILE A 54 3.51 -0.31 -6.12
CA ILE A 54 4.31 -1.06 -5.14
C ILE A 54 3.63 -2.38 -4.74
N ILE A 55 2.31 -2.39 -4.59
CA ILE A 55 1.54 -3.60 -4.24
C ILE A 55 1.54 -4.61 -5.40
N ALA A 56 1.51 -4.13 -6.65
CA ALA A 56 1.49 -4.98 -7.84
C ALA A 56 2.83 -5.67 -8.15
N GLY A 57 3.93 -5.22 -7.54
CA GLY A 57 5.30 -5.61 -7.89
C GLY A 57 5.87 -4.81 -9.06
#